data_AF-A0A938F0Q5-F1
#
_entry.id   AF-A0A938F0Q5-F1
#
_cell.length_a   1.000
_cell.length_b   1.000
_cell.length_c   1.000
_cell.angle_alpha   90.00
_cell.angle_beta   90.00
_cell.angle_gamma   90.00
#
_symmetry.space_group_name_H-M   'P 1'
#
loop_
_entity.id
_entity.type
_entity.pdbx_description
1 polymer ?
#
loop_
_entity_poly.entity_id
_entity_poly.type
_entity_poly.pdbx_seq_one_letter_code
_entity_poly.pdbx_strand_id
1 'polypeptide(L)'
;MAAVDPVAFSFGNFEIRWYGILIAIALLVGIVLSYFLARYRGQKAEEVINFAPFSVVFGVIGARLLHVVVNWSYYSKDLSRIFAFREGGLAIQGVMLGGVLALLVFCRVRKLKFWLWADIIAPALVLGQAIGRWGNYFNQEAFGLPTSLPWGIYIDPSVVALYNTAKNDYSGFQYFHPTFFYEFLANLLLCGMLLLLHRLYKKRPERFPEGLIFTTYLGIYALYRSVIEYYRIDSSEFLGIKVV
;
A
#
# COMPACT_ATOMS: atom_id res chain seq x y z
N MET A 1 -0.28 -27.15 11.88
CA MET A 1 0.68 -26.44 11.01
C MET A 1 1.22 -25.28 11.80
N ALA A 2 2.49 -24.92 11.64
CA ALA A 2 3.05 -23.74 12.29
C ALA A 2 2.76 -22.50 11.43
N ALA A 3 2.49 -21.39 12.09
CA ALA A 3 2.32 -20.12 11.43
C ALA A 3 3.65 -19.63 10.83
N VAL A 4 3.60 -18.76 9.82
CA VAL A 4 4.82 -18.26 9.16
C VAL A 4 5.52 -17.25 10.06
N ASP A 5 6.85 -17.35 10.16
CA ASP A 5 7.67 -16.42 10.94
C ASP A 5 7.78 -15.06 10.22
N PRO A 6 7.43 -13.94 10.89
CA PRO A 6 7.62 -12.60 10.33
C PRO A 6 9.10 -12.20 10.20
N VAL A 7 10.01 -12.85 10.93
CA VAL A 7 11.46 -12.65 10.84
C VAL A 7 12.00 -13.46 9.67
N ALA A 8 12.65 -12.79 8.73
CA ALA A 8 13.28 -13.43 7.58
C ALA A 8 14.61 -14.07 7.96
N PHE A 9 15.43 -13.34 8.70
CA PHE A 9 16.69 -13.83 9.28
C PHE A 9 17.17 -12.87 10.38
N SER A 10 18.00 -13.38 11.29
CA SER A 10 18.59 -12.63 12.40
C SER A 10 20.11 -12.62 12.34
N PHE A 11 20.71 -11.50 12.73
CA PHE A 11 22.14 -11.34 12.93
C PHE A 11 22.38 -10.94 14.39
N GLY A 12 22.65 -11.93 15.25
CA GLY A 12 22.67 -11.71 16.70
C GLY A 12 21.31 -11.20 17.18
N ASN A 13 21.28 -10.03 17.82
CA ASN A 13 20.05 -9.40 18.33
C ASN A 13 19.32 -8.52 17.28
N PHE A 14 19.81 -8.47 16.04
CA PHE A 14 19.16 -7.71 14.97
C PHE A 14 18.31 -8.62 14.09
N GLU A 15 17.00 -8.44 14.17
CA GLU A 15 16.03 -9.15 13.34
C GLU A 15 15.72 -8.37 12.07
N ILE A 16 15.86 -9.02 10.91
CA ILE A 16 15.38 -8.49 9.63
C ILE A 16 14.03 -9.13 9.33
N ARG A 17 12.99 -8.30 9.26
CA ARG A 17 11.61 -8.74 8.99
C ARG A 17 11.30 -8.76 7.50
N TRP A 18 10.45 -9.70 7.08
CA TRP A 18 9.96 -9.79 5.71
C TRP A 18 9.32 -8.48 5.21
N TYR A 19 8.58 -7.79 6.08
CA TYR A 19 7.94 -6.52 5.75
C TYR A 19 8.92 -5.46 5.26
N GLY A 20 10.08 -5.32 5.92
CA GLY A 20 11.12 -4.37 5.52
C GLY A 20 11.75 -4.73 4.17
N ILE A 21 12.02 -6.02 3.95
CA ILE A 21 12.54 -6.54 2.68
C ILE A 21 11.55 -6.25 1.54
N LEU A 22 10.27 -6.56 1.73
CA LEU A 22 9.23 -6.36 0.73
C LEU A 22 9.02 -4.88 0.40
N ILE A 23 9.08 -3.98 1.38
CA ILE A 23 9.04 -2.53 1.13
C ILE A 23 10.23 -2.08 0.28
N ALA A 24 11.44 -2.56 0.60
CA ALA A 24 12.64 -2.21 -0.17
C ALA A 24 12.53 -2.71 -1.62
N ILE A 25 12.06 -3.94 -1.82
CA ILE A 25 11.80 -4.51 -3.15
C ILE A 25 10.72 -3.70 -3.89
N ALA A 26 9.62 -3.36 -3.22
CA ALA A 26 8.53 -2.57 -3.80
C ALA A 26 9.02 -1.19 -4.25
N LEU A 27 9.87 -0.52 -3.46
CA LEU A 27 10.48 0.75 -3.81
C LEU A 27 11.39 0.61 -5.04
N LEU A 28 12.28 -0.38 -5.06
CA LEU A 28 13.18 -0.62 -6.19
C LEU A 28 12.42 -0.93 -7.47
N VAL A 29 11.45 -1.85 -7.42
CA VAL A 29 10.59 -2.19 -8.56
C VAL A 29 9.80 -0.96 -9.03
N GLY A 30 9.29 -0.16 -8.09
CA GLY A 30 8.55 1.06 -8.40
C GLY A 30 9.40 2.11 -9.14
N ILE A 31 10.65 2.31 -8.69
CA ILE A 31 11.61 3.19 -9.36
C ILE A 31 11.94 2.67 -10.75
N VAL A 32 12.27 1.37 -10.89
CA VAL A 32 12.64 0.76 -12.16
C VAL A 32 11.50 0.85 -13.17
N LEU A 33 10.28 0.46 -12.78
CA LEU A 33 9.12 0.52 -13.66
C LEU A 33 8.79 1.96 -14.06
N SER A 34 8.79 2.90 -13.11
CA SER A 34 8.53 4.31 -13.40
C SER A 34 9.60 4.90 -14.33
N TYR A 35 10.87 4.51 -14.17
CA TYR A 35 11.97 4.92 -15.04
C TYR A 35 11.73 4.47 -16.48
N PHE A 36 11.39 3.20 -16.68
CA PHE A 36 11.07 2.67 -18.02
C PHE A 36 9.83 3.34 -18.62
N LEU A 37 8.79 3.57 -17.82
CA LEU A 37 7.57 4.26 -18.27
C LEU A 37 7.83 5.72 -18.63
N ALA A 38 8.66 6.43 -17.87
CA ALA A 38 9.09 7.79 -18.18
C ALA A 38 9.80 7.84 -19.55
N ARG A 39 10.77 6.94 -19.79
CA ARG A 39 11.43 6.82 -21.11
C ARG A 39 10.44 6.48 -22.20
N TYR A 40 9.52 5.56 -21.94
CA TYR A 40 8.50 5.13 -22.90
C TYR A 40 7.57 6.29 -23.33
N ARG A 41 7.30 7.23 -22.40
CA ARG A 41 6.52 8.47 -22.57
C ARG A 41 7.37 9.64 -23.08
N GLY A 42 8.62 9.41 -23.50
CA GLY A 42 9.52 10.44 -24.01
C GLY A 42 9.96 11.48 -22.98
N GLN A 43 9.84 11.15 -21.68
CA GLN A 43 10.27 12.01 -20.58
C GLN A 43 11.70 11.69 -20.14
N LYS A 44 12.34 12.66 -19.45
CA LYS A 44 13.64 12.47 -18.80
C LYS A 44 13.49 11.54 -17.60
N ALA A 45 13.91 10.29 -17.73
CA ALA A 45 13.68 9.28 -16.71
C ALA A 45 14.53 9.50 -15.45
N GLU A 46 15.57 10.32 -15.53
CA GLU A 46 16.35 10.80 -14.40
C GLU A 46 15.48 11.56 -13.39
N GLU A 47 14.38 12.18 -13.83
CA GLU A 47 13.43 12.81 -12.90
C GLU A 47 12.77 11.79 -11.95
N VAL A 48 12.65 10.51 -12.34
CA VAL A 48 12.18 9.44 -11.43
C VAL A 48 13.20 9.21 -10.30
N ILE A 49 14.48 9.16 -10.65
CA ILE A 49 15.57 8.96 -9.69
C ILE A 49 15.67 10.16 -8.76
N ASN A 50 15.55 11.37 -9.31
CA ASN A 50 15.54 12.61 -8.53
C ASN A 50 14.31 12.71 -7.62
N PHE A 51 13.16 12.19 -8.05
CA PHE A 51 11.92 12.20 -7.28
C PHE A 51 11.92 11.16 -6.16
N ALA A 52 12.53 10.00 -6.36
CA ALA A 52 12.42 8.86 -5.43
C ALA A 52 12.77 9.22 -3.97
N PRO A 53 13.89 9.91 -3.65
CA PRO A 53 14.18 10.32 -2.27
C PRO A 53 13.11 11.22 -1.66
N PHE A 54 12.57 12.17 -2.45
CA PHE A 54 11.49 13.06 -1.99
C PHE A 54 10.22 12.27 -1.70
N SER A 55 9.86 11.32 -2.57
CA SER A 55 8.67 10.49 -2.38
C SER A 55 8.73 9.68 -1.07
N VAL A 56 9.92 9.14 -0.73
CA VAL A 56 10.13 8.41 0.53
C VAL A 56 10.02 9.34 1.73
N VAL A 57 10.72 10.48 1.73
CA VAL A 57 10.71 11.43 2.85
C VAL A 57 9.31 11.96 3.12
N PHE A 58 8.63 12.45 2.09
CA PHE A 58 7.27 12.96 2.23
C PHE A 58 6.26 11.86 2.54
N GLY A 59 6.46 10.64 2.04
CA GLY A 59 5.65 9.48 2.40
C GLY A 59 5.74 9.15 3.89
N VAL A 60 6.95 9.10 4.45
CA VAL A 60 7.17 8.85 5.89
C VAL A 60 6.60 9.99 6.74
N ILE A 61 6.83 11.25 6.34
CA ILE A 61 6.25 12.42 7.03
C ILE A 61 4.73 12.37 6.99
N GLY A 62 4.14 12.14 5.82
CA GLY A 62 2.69 12.05 5.64
C GLY A 62 2.08 10.92 6.48
N ALA A 63 2.73 9.77 6.51
CA ALA A 63 2.31 8.63 7.33
C ALA A 63 2.29 8.96 8.83
N ARG A 64 3.31 9.67 9.30
CA ARG A 64 3.38 10.11 10.70
C ARG A 64 2.34 11.16 11.03
N LEU A 65 2.23 12.20 10.20
CA LEU A 65 1.27 13.28 10.41
C LEU A 65 -0.16 12.76 10.44
N LEU A 66 -0.55 11.90 9.50
CA LEU A 66 -1.89 11.34 9.49
C LEU A 66 -2.15 10.48 10.74
N HIS A 67 -1.19 9.66 11.16
CA HIS A 67 -1.31 8.87 12.37
C HIS A 67 -1.48 9.74 13.63
N VAL A 68 -0.73 10.86 13.71
CA VAL A 68 -0.84 11.83 14.81
C VAL A 68 -2.20 12.51 14.83
N VAL A 69 -2.72 12.91 13.66
CA VAL A 69 -4.04 13.55 13.54
C VAL A 69 -5.14 12.61 14.00
N VAL A 70 -5.11 11.34 13.57
CA VAL A 70 -6.11 10.33 13.97
C VAL A 70 -6.04 10.04 15.47
N ASN A 71 -4.84 10.05 16.06
CA ASN A 71 -4.62 9.74 17.47
C ASN A 71 -4.33 11.00 18.31
N TRP A 72 -4.96 12.13 17.97
CA TRP A 72 -4.61 13.43 18.57
C TRP A 72 -4.74 13.46 20.09
N SER A 73 -5.72 12.75 20.66
CA SER A 73 -5.92 12.66 22.12
C SER A 73 -4.75 12.02 22.87
N TYR A 74 -3.94 11.20 22.19
CA TYR A 74 -2.72 10.63 22.73
C TYR A 74 -1.55 11.61 22.60
N TYR A 75 -1.34 12.17 21.40
CA TYR A 75 -0.20 13.06 21.13
C TYR A 75 -0.32 14.44 21.76
N SER A 76 -1.53 14.94 22.01
CA SER A 76 -1.75 16.23 22.68
C SER A 76 -1.26 16.25 24.12
N LYS A 77 -1.07 15.08 24.73
CA LYS A 77 -0.52 14.92 26.09
C LYS A 77 1.00 15.02 26.14
N ASP A 78 1.68 14.73 25.03
CA ASP A 78 3.13 14.76 24.91
C ASP A 78 3.54 14.92 23.44
N LEU A 79 3.78 16.17 23.04
CA LEU A 79 4.12 16.52 21.66
C LEU A 79 5.49 15.98 21.23
N SER A 80 6.39 15.65 22.18
CA SER A 80 7.71 15.10 21.83
C SER A 80 7.61 13.75 21.12
N ARG A 81 6.55 12.98 21.44
CA ARG A 81 6.25 11.69 20.81
C ARG A 81 5.96 11.79 19.33
N ILE A 82 5.58 12.96 18.81
CA ILE A 82 5.37 13.15 17.35
C ILE A 82 6.64 12.77 16.58
N PHE A 83 7.83 13.02 17.13
CA PHE A 83 9.11 12.75 16.50
C PHE A 83 9.68 11.35 16.81
N ALA A 84 8.99 10.56 17.64
CA ALA A 84 9.41 9.22 18.03
C ALA A 84 9.06 8.16 16.96
N PHE A 85 9.66 8.26 15.77
CA PHE A 85 9.41 7.34 14.64
C PHE A 85 9.75 5.87 14.95
N ARG A 86 10.63 5.61 15.93
CA ARG A 86 11.04 4.26 16.32
C ARG A 86 9.98 3.52 17.13
N GLU A 87 9.01 4.23 17.71
CA GLU A 87 7.91 3.63 18.49
C GLU A 87 6.79 3.09 17.60
N GLY A 88 6.96 3.14 16.27
CA GLY A 88 5.90 2.81 15.31
C GLY A 88 4.93 3.97 15.11
N GLY A 89 3.70 3.68 14.68
CA GLY A 89 2.68 4.70 14.46
C GLY A 89 2.80 5.46 13.13
N LEU A 90 2.69 4.72 12.02
CA LEU A 90 2.69 5.24 10.66
C LEU A 90 1.41 4.78 9.95
N ALA A 91 0.59 5.72 9.49
CA ALA A 91 -0.63 5.42 8.76
C ALA A 91 -0.33 5.29 7.26
N ILE A 92 -0.68 4.15 6.66
CA ILE A 92 -0.39 3.88 5.24
C ILE A 92 -1.10 4.86 4.29
N GLN A 93 -2.30 5.32 4.65
CA GLN A 93 -3.04 6.34 3.90
C GLN A 93 -2.26 7.66 3.87
N GLY A 94 -1.50 7.95 4.93
CA GLY A 94 -0.63 9.12 5.02
C GLY A 94 0.58 9.02 4.10
N VAL A 95 1.09 7.80 3.83
CA VAL A 95 2.13 7.57 2.80
C VAL A 95 1.62 8.01 1.43
N MET A 96 0.39 7.64 1.07
CA MET A 96 -0.20 7.97 -0.22
C MET A 96 -0.43 9.48 -0.37
N LEU A 97 -1.01 10.12 0.65
CA LEU A 97 -1.20 11.58 0.67
C LEU A 97 0.13 12.33 0.60
N GLY A 98 1.12 11.90 1.39
CA GLY A 98 2.47 12.44 1.36
C GLY A 98 3.13 12.30 -0.01
N GLY A 99 2.98 11.15 -0.66
CA GLY A 99 3.50 10.91 -2.01
C GLY A 99 2.84 11.78 -3.08
N VAL A 100 1.53 11.99 -3.03
CA VAL A 100 0.82 12.90 -3.96
C VAL A 100 1.27 14.34 -3.77
N LEU A 101 1.39 14.80 -2.53
CA LEU A 101 1.90 16.14 -2.21
C LEU A 101 3.35 16.30 -2.68
N ALA A 102 4.20 15.29 -2.46
CA ALA A 102 5.57 15.28 -2.94
C ALA A 102 5.63 15.44 -4.45
N LEU A 103 4.81 14.67 -5.19
CA LEU A 103 4.77 14.73 -6.64
C LEU A 103 4.30 16.10 -7.14
N LEU A 104 3.26 16.66 -6.50
CA LEU A 104 2.75 17.99 -6.83
C LEU A 104 3.82 19.06 -6.66
N VAL A 105 4.49 19.09 -5.51
CA VAL A 105 5.57 20.04 -5.22
C VAL A 105 6.75 19.83 -6.17
N PHE A 106 7.18 18.58 -6.36
CA PHE A 106 8.28 18.24 -7.26
C PHE A 106 8.00 18.69 -8.70
N CYS A 107 6.83 18.35 -9.24
CA CYS A 107 6.43 18.80 -10.58
C CYS A 107 6.39 20.33 -10.67
N ARG A 108 5.89 21.03 -9.63
CA ARG A 108 5.82 22.49 -9.64
C ARG A 108 7.19 23.15 -9.65
N VAL A 109 8.14 22.62 -8.88
CA VAL A 109 9.53 23.11 -8.80
C VAL A 109 10.30 22.80 -10.09
N ARG A 110 10.14 21.59 -10.62
CA ARG A 110 10.82 21.12 -11.84
C ARG A 110 10.14 21.55 -13.15
N LYS A 111 9.02 22.30 -13.06
CA LYS A 111 8.19 22.74 -14.20
C LYS A 111 7.69 21.57 -15.07
N LEU A 112 7.32 20.47 -14.42
CA LEU A 112 6.77 19.27 -15.04
C LEU A 112 5.24 19.26 -14.96
N LYS A 113 4.59 18.53 -15.86
CA LYS A 113 3.13 18.35 -15.84
C LYS A 113 2.73 17.28 -14.83
N PHE A 114 2.05 17.67 -13.76
CA PHE A 114 1.67 16.77 -12.68
C PHE A 114 0.90 15.53 -13.17
N TRP A 115 -0.16 15.71 -13.98
CA TRP A 115 -1.02 14.61 -14.44
C TRP A 115 -0.27 13.60 -15.31
N LEU A 116 0.66 14.05 -16.16
CA LEU A 116 1.53 13.17 -16.93
C LEU A 116 2.41 12.30 -16.03
N TRP A 117 3.00 12.88 -14.98
CA TRP A 117 3.86 12.13 -14.06
C TRP A 117 3.08 11.24 -13.12
N ALA A 118 1.87 11.65 -12.71
CA ALA A 118 0.95 10.81 -11.97
C ALA A 118 0.58 9.55 -12.78
N ASP A 119 0.31 9.70 -14.09
CA ASP A 119 0.08 8.56 -14.99
C ASP A 119 1.31 7.65 -15.11
N ILE A 120 2.52 8.21 -15.17
CA ILE A 120 3.78 7.44 -15.25
C ILE A 120 3.98 6.59 -13.99
N ILE A 121 3.70 7.15 -12.82
CA ILE A 121 3.98 6.53 -11.52
C ILE A 121 2.85 5.57 -11.09
N ALA A 122 1.61 5.75 -11.55
CA ALA A 122 0.45 4.95 -11.13
C ALA A 122 0.64 3.41 -11.25
N PRO A 123 1.15 2.85 -12.38
CA PRO A 123 1.41 1.41 -12.48
C PRO A 123 2.44 0.91 -11.45
N ALA A 124 3.46 1.71 -11.17
CA ALA A 124 4.47 1.39 -10.18
C ALA A 124 3.91 1.42 -8.74
N LEU A 125 3.02 2.36 -8.44
CA LEU A 125 2.34 2.41 -7.13
C LEU A 125 1.53 1.15 -6.86
N VAL A 126 0.67 0.75 -7.81
CA VAL A 126 -0.18 -0.43 -7.63
C VAL A 126 0.63 -1.72 -7.60
N LEU A 127 1.75 -1.80 -8.34
CA LEU A 127 2.67 -2.93 -8.25
C LEU A 127 3.37 -2.99 -6.89
N GLY A 128 3.80 -1.84 -6.35
CA GLY A 128 4.34 -1.76 -5.01
C GLY A 128 3.33 -2.18 -3.94
N GLN A 129 2.06 -1.80 -4.10
CA GLN A 129 0.96 -2.28 -3.25
C GLN A 129 0.80 -3.79 -3.34
N ALA A 130 0.86 -4.38 -4.53
CA ALA A 130 0.80 -5.84 -4.70
C ALA A 130 1.91 -6.55 -3.90
N ILE A 131 3.16 -6.10 -4.07
CA ILE A 131 4.32 -6.67 -3.36
C ILE A 131 4.15 -6.52 -1.84
N GLY A 132 3.70 -5.35 -1.39
CA GLY A 132 3.47 -5.08 0.03
C GLY A 132 2.46 -6.01 0.70
N ARG A 133 1.46 -6.54 -0.05
CA ARG A 133 0.45 -7.46 0.52
C ARG A 133 1.03 -8.77 1.04
N TRP A 134 2.16 -9.21 0.51
CA TRP A 134 2.86 -10.36 1.07
C TRP A 134 3.36 -10.11 2.49
N GLY A 135 3.61 -8.85 2.86
CA GLY A 135 3.95 -8.49 4.24
C GLY A 135 2.84 -8.84 5.22
N ASN A 136 1.57 -8.71 4.79
CA ASN A 136 0.43 -9.08 5.62
C ASN A 136 0.35 -10.60 5.86
N TYR A 137 0.77 -11.41 4.89
CA TYR A 137 0.85 -12.85 5.04
C TYR A 137 1.89 -13.27 6.09
N PHE A 138 3.11 -12.71 6.00
CA PHE A 138 4.18 -13.01 6.97
C PHE A 138 3.87 -12.49 8.37
N ASN A 139 3.17 -11.35 8.49
CA ASN A 139 2.75 -10.78 9.76
C ASN A 139 1.44 -11.38 10.31
N GLN A 140 0.74 -12.21 9.53
CA GLN A 140 -0.60 -12.72 9.85
C GLN A 140 -1.59 -11.62 10.23
N GLU A 141 -1.66 -10.57 9.43
CA GLU A 141 -2.60 -9.47 9.57
C GLU A 141 -3.45 -9.33 8.30
N ALA A 142 -4.48 -8.49 8.34
CA ALA A 142 -5.30 -8.19 7.17
C ALA A 142 -5.92 -9.43 6.49
N PHE A 143 -6.25 -10.47 7.26
CA PHE A 143 -6.91 -11.68 6.79
C PHE A 143 -8.45 -11.56 6.86
N GLY A 144 -9.14 -12.43 6.12
CA GLY A 144 -10.59 -12.37 5.95
C GLY A 144 -11.36 -13.18 6.98
N LEU A 145 -12.66 -13.36 6.73
CA LEU A 145 -13.55 -14.23 7.53
C LEU A 145 -13.10 -15.70 7.51
N PRO A 146 -13.54 -16.51 8.50
CA PRO A 146 -13.30 -17.95 8.49
C PRO A 146 -13.78 -18.64 7.21
N THR A 147 -13.06 -19.66 6.77
CA THR A 147 -13.39 -20.37 5.53
C THR A 147 -13.05 -21.85 5.60
N SER A 148 -13.82 -22.67 4.88
CA SER A 148 -13.56 -24.10 4.65
C SER A 148 -13.01 -24.39 3.24
N LEU A 149 -12.77 -23.34 2.45
CA LEU A 149 -12.26 -23.46 1.08
C LEU A 149 -10.81 -23.97 1.07
N PRO A 150 -10.39 -24.72 0.03
CA PRO A 150 -9.09 -25.38 0.01
C PRO A 150 -7.89 -24.43 -0.08
N TRP A 151 -8.12 -23.15 -0.36
CA TRP A 151 -7.10 -22.10 -0.36
C TRP A 151 -7.14 -21.19 0.89
N GLY A 152 -7.88 -21.58 1.93
CA GLY A 152 -7.83 -20.91 3.22
C GLY A 152 -6.41 -20.94 3.79
N ILE A 153 -6.00 -19.85 4.44
CA ILE A 153 -4.70 -19.78 5.10
C ILE A 153 -4.85 -20.03 6.59
N TYR A 154 -3.88 -20.73 7.15
CA TYR A 154 -3.80 -20.93 8.59
C TYR A 154 -3.38 -19.62 9.27
N ILE A 155 -4.11 -19.25 10.33
CA ILE A 155 -3.75 -18.13 11.22
C ILE A 155 -3.55 -18.69 12.62
N ASP A 156 -2.48 -18.23 13.28
CA ASP A 156 -2.14 -18.64 14.64
C ASP A 156 -3.30 -18.30 15.61
N PRO A 157 -3.76 -19.25 16.44
CA PRO A 157 -4.83 -19.02 17.41
C PRO A 157 -4.58 -17.82 18.33
N SER A 158 -3.32 -17.52 18.68
CA SER A 158 -2.97 -16.35 19.49
C SER A 158 -3.23 -15.03 18.76
N VAL A 159 -3.07 -15.01 17.43
CA VAL A 159 -3.41 -13.86 16.57
C VAL A 159 -4.92 -13.75 16.41
N VAL A 160 -5.62 -14.88 16.16
CA VAL A 160 -7.10 -14.90 16.07
C VAL A 160 -7.74 -14.33 17.33
N ALA A 161 -7.20 -14.68 18.51
CA ALA A 161 -7.71 -14.20 19.79
C ALA A 161 -7.70 -12.67 19.93
N LEU A 162 -6.80 -11.95 19.24
CA LEU A 162 -6.74 -10.48 19.26
C LEU A 162 -7.95 -9.82 18.57
N TYR A 163 -8.66 -10.56 17.71
CA TYR A 163 -9.81 -10.08 16.94
C TYR A 163 -11.16 -10.54 17.49
N ASN A 164 -11.16 -11.33 18.57
CA ASN A 164 -12.39 -11.72 19.25
C ASN A 164 -12.99 -10.53 20.00
N THR A 165 -14.30 -10.37 19.88
CA THR A 165 -15.07 -9.30 20.54
C THR A 165 -16.33 -9.88 21.15
N ALA A 166 -17.05 -9.08 21.95
CA ALA A 166 -18.36 -9.50 22.47
C ALA A 166 -19.41 -9.81 21.37
N LYS A 167 -19.19 -9.33 20.14
CA LYS A 167 -20.10 -9.52 19.00
C LYS A 167 -19.65 -10.61 18.03
N ASN A 168 -18.34 -10.87 17.93
CA ASN A 168 -17.76 -11.81 16.99
C ASN A 168 -16.78 -12.73 17.74
N ASP A 169 -17.04 -14.03 17.71
CA ASP A 169 -16.15 -15.05 18.25
C ASP A 169 -15.64 -15.95 17.13
N TYR A 170 -14.33 -15.91 16.91
CA TYR A 170 -13.62 -16.73 15.93
C TYR A 170 -12.88 -17.90 16.58
N SER A 171 -13.13 -18.14 17.88
CA SER A 171 -12.56 -19.28 18.60
C SER A 171 -13.03 -20.59 17.95
N GLY A 172 -12.07 -21.44 17.57
CA GLY A 172 -12.34 -22.72 16.90
C GLY A 172 -12.14 -22.69 15.39
N PHE A 173 -11.94 -21.53 14.77
CA PHE A 173 -11.53 -21.43 13.38
C PHE A 173 -10.01 -21.35 13.27
N GLN A 174 -9.46 -22.13 12.33
CA GLN A 174 -8.02 -22.14 12.04
C GLN A 174 -7.71 -21.58 10.65
N TYR A 175 -8.69 -21.57 9.75
CA TYR A 175 -8.52 -21.19 8.36
C TYR A 175 -9.39 -19.99 7.98
N PHE A 176 -8.76 -19.03 7.32
CA PHE A 176 -9.37 -17.76 6.97
C PHE A 176 -9.14 -17.44 5.49
N HIS A 177 -10.01 -16.62 4.91
CA HIS A 177 -9.83 -16.15 3.55
C HIS A 177 -8.51 -15.35 3.42
N PRO A 178 -7.62 -15.67 2.46
CA PRO A 178 -6.40 -14.90 2.22
C PRO A 178 -6.70 -13.59 1.47
N THR A 179 -7.31 -12.62 2.15
CA THR A 179 -7.64 -11.30 1.60
C THR A 179 -6.39 -10.57 1.07
N PHE A 180 -5.22 -10.76 1.70
CA PHE A 180 -3.95 -10.26 1.16
C PHE A 180 -3.70 -10.73 -0.29
N PHE A 181 -4.03 -11.99 -0.60
CA PHE A 181 -3.81 -12.61 -1.90
C PHE A 181 -4.86 -12.14 -2.91
N TYR A 182 -6.12 -11.96 -2.48
CA TYR A 182 -7.14 -11.35 -3.32
C TYR A 182 -6.75 -9.91 -3.71
N GLU A 183 -6.26 -9.11 -2.75
CA GLU A 183 -5.73 -7.77 -3.03
C GLU A 183 -4.50 -7.81 -3.94
N PHE A 184 -3.58 -8.75 -3.74
CA PHE A 184 -2.42 -8.94 -4.61
C PHE A 184 -2.84 -9.19 -6.07
N LEU A 185 -3.78 -10.11 -6.30
CA LEU A 185 -4.27 -10.40 -7.65
C LEU A 185 -5.00 -9.20 -8.27
N ALA A 186 -5.86 -8.52 -7.51
CA ALA A 186 -6.53 -7.31 -7.97
C ALA A 186 -5.53 -6.20 -8.35
N ASN A 187 -4.50 -5.99 -7.52
CA ASN A 187 -3.42 -5.04 -7.80
C ASN A 187 -2.64 -5.42 -9.08
N LEU A 188 -2.35 -6.71 -9.31
CA LEU A 188 -1.66 -7.15 -10.53
C LEU A 188 -2.53 -6.96 -11.78
N LEU A 189 -3.82 -7.29 -11.71
CA LEU A 189 -4.77 -7.07 -12.80
C LEU A 189 -4.90 -5.58 -13.13
N LEU A 190 -5.02 -4.74 -12.10
CA LEU A 190 -5.05 -3.28 -12.26
C LEU A 190 -3.73 -2.79 -12.88
N CYS A 191 -2.56 -3.23 -12.38
CA CYS A 191 -1.26 -2.90 -12.96
C CYS A 191 -1.19 -3.24 -14.46
N GLY A 192 -1.57 -4.47 -14.83
CA GLY A 192 -1.60 -4.91 -16.23
C GLY A 192 -2.52 -4.05 -17.11
N MET A 193 -3.68 -3.68 -16.59
CA MET A 193 -4.62 -2.78 -17.27
C MET A 193 -4.04 -1.37 -17.44
N LEU A 194 -3.40 -0.79 -16.42
CA LEU A 194 -2.77 0.54 -16.53
C LEU A 194 -1.60 0.53 -17.53
N LEU A 195 -0.82 -0.56 -17.58
CA LEU A 195 0.22 -0.75 -18.59
C LEU A 195 -0.36 -0.87 -20.00
N LEU A 196 -1.52 -1.52 -20.16
CA LEU A 196 -2.26 -1.53 -21.43
C LEU A 196 -2.71 -0.11 -21.82
N LEU A 197 -3.21 0.69 -20.87
CA LEU A 197 -3.58 2.09 -21.13
C LEU A 197 -2.36 2.93 -21.57
N HIS A 198 -1.18 2.71 -20.97
CA HIS A 198 0.07 3.33 -21.44
C HIS A 198 0.39 2.97 -22.89
N ARG A 199 0.19 1.70 -23.28
CA ARG A 199 0.36 1.25 -24.67
C ARG A 199 -0.63 1.91 -25.62
N LEU A 200 -1.91 2.02 -25.22
CA LEU A 200 -2.95 2.63 -26.04
C LEU A 200 -2.76 4.14 -26.21
N TYR A 201 -2.37 4.84 -25.14
CA TYR A 201 -2.03 6.26 -25.20
C TYR A 201 -0.93 6.52 -26.24
N LYS A 202 0.15 5.72 -26.25
CA LYS A 202 1.25 5.93 -27.22
C LYS A 202 0.80 5.75 -28.67
N LYS A 203 -0.17 4.87 -28.92
CA LYS A 203 -0.72 4.63 -30.26
C LYS A 203 -1.72 5.69 -30.70
N ARG A 204 -2.42 6.34 -29.77
CA ARG A 204 -3.52 7.28 -30.06
C ARG A 204 -3.56 8.43 -29.03
N PRO A 205 -2.53 9.29 -28.93
CA PRO A 205 -2.42 10.26 -27.85
C PRO A 205 -3.62 11.21 -27.79
N GLU A 206 -4.21 11.58 -28.93
CA GLU A 206 -5.40 12.45 -29.02
C GLU A 206 -6.63 11.92 -28.27
N ARG A 207 -6.72 10.59 -28.01
CA ARG A 207 -7.89 9.98 -27.36
C ARG A 207 -7.72 9.80 -25.84
N PHE A 208 -6.52 10.00 -25.30
CA PHE A 208 -6.22 9.67 -23.91
C PHE A 208 -5.65 10.92 -23.21
N PRO A 209 -6.46 11.66 -22.45
CA PRO A 209 -5.98 12.84 -21.74
C PRO A 209 -4.98 12.47 -20.63
N GLU A 210 -4.10 13.41 -20.30
CA GLU A 210 -3.22 13.29 -19.13
C GLU A 210 -4.07 13.13 -17.85
N GLY A 211 -3.68 12.21 -16.98
CA GLY A 211 -4.37 11.92 -15.71
C GLY A 211 -5.40 10.79 -15.81
N LEU A 212 -5.70 10.29 -17.01
CA LEU A 212 -6.63 9.18 -17.18
C LEU A 212 -6.14 7.89 -16.49
N ILE A 213 -4.84 7.59 -16.56
CA ILE A 213 -4.28 6.36 -16.00
C ILE A 213 -4.31 6.45 -14.47
N PHE A 214 -3.91 7.59 -13.91
CA PHE A 214 -3.95 7.83 -12.48
C PHE A 214 -5.39 7.85 -11.91
N THR A 215 -6.35 8.47 -12.60
CA THR A 215 -7.74 8.48 -12.14
C THR A 215 -8.40 7.11 -12.27
N THR A 216 -8.07 6.34 -13.31
CA THR A 216 -8.49 4.94 -13.46
C THR A 216 -7.96 4.08 -12.31
N TYR A 217 -6.69 4.27 -11.95
CA TYR A 217 -6.10 3.65 -10.77
C TYR A 217 -6.90 3.97 -9.51
N LEU A 218 -7.17 5.25 -9.22
CA LEU A 218 -7.92 5.66 -8.03
C LEU A 218 -9.32 5.03 -7.99
N GLY A 219 -10.07 5.10 -9.10
CA GLY A 219 -11.44 4.59 -9.16
C GLY A 219 -11.54 3.08 -8.96
N ILE A 220 -10.70 2.31 -9.67
CA ILE A 220 -10.73 0.85 -9.58
C ILE A 220 -10.16 0.36 -8.26
N TYR A 221 -9.06 0.96 -7.80
CA TYR A 221 -8.50 0.68 -6.47
C TYR A 221 -9.55 0.86 -5.38
N ALA A 222 -10.22 2.02 -5.36
CA ALA A 222 -11.28 2.29 -4.39
C ALA A 222 -12.39 1.23 -4.46
N LEU A 223 -12.85 0.88 -5.67
CA LEU A 223 -13.94 -0.08 -5.86
C LEU A 223 -13.63 -1.46 -5.29
N TYR A 224 -12.54 -2.11 -5.71
CA TYR A 224 -12.25 -3.45 -5.19
C TYR A 224 -11.78 -3.42 -3.74
N ARG A 225 -11.13 -2.33 -3.30
CA ARG A 225 -10.70 -2.19 -1.91
C ARG A 225 -11.91 -2.18 -0.98
N SER A 226 -12.99 -1.48 -1.35
CA SER A 226 -14.25 -1.51 -0.61
C SER A 226 -14.87 -2.91 -0.54
N VAL A 227 -14.80 -3.70 -1.63
CA VAL A 227 -15.29 -5.08 -1.63
C VAL A 227 -14.45 -5.96 -0.70
N ILE A 228 -13.12 -5.87 -0.76
CA ILE A 228 -12.24 -6.71 0.07
C ILE A 228 -12.31 -6.32 1.54
N GLU A 229 -12.46 -5.03 1.84
CA GLU A 229 -12.63 -4.54 3.22
C GLU A 229 -13.85 -5.15 3.90
N TYR A 230 -14.93 -5.40 3.16
CA TYR A 230 -16.11 -6.08 3.70
C TYR A 230 -15.77 -7.47 4.28
N TYR A 231 -14.88 -8.21 3.61
CA TYR A 231 -14.45 -9.56 4.01
C TYR A 231 -13.39 -9.59 5.11
N ARG A 232 -12.73 -8.46 5.42
CA ARG A 232 -11.69 -8.38 6.45
C ARG A 232 -12.29 -8.36 7.85
N ILE A 233 -11.60 -8.98 8.80
CA ILE A 233 -12.04 -9.01 10.20
C ILE A 233 -11.50 -7.85 11.03
N ASP A 234 -10.43 -7.19 10.54
CA ASP A 234 -9.67 -6.16 11.24
C ASP A 234 -9.99 -4.73 10.76
N SER A 235 -11.09 -4.57 10.04
CA SER A 235 -11.56 -3.29 9.51
C SER A 235 -12.04 -2.35 10.62
N SER A 236 -11.65 -1.08 10.53
CA SER A 236 -12.28 -0.03 11.33
C SER A 236 -13.69 0.26 10.79
N GLU A 237 -14.60 0.75 11.63
CA GLU A 237 -15.94 1.15 11.19
C GLU A 237 -16.09 2.67 11.30
N PHE A 238 -16.55 3.31 10.22
CA PHE A 238 -16.95 4.72 10.22
C PHE A 238 -18.38 4.83 9.70
N LEU A 239 -19.29 5.36 10.53
CA LEU A 239 -20.73 5.49 10.23
C LEU A 239 -21.42 4.18 9.81
N GLY A 240 -21.02 3.05 10.40
CA GLY A 240 -21.61 1.73 10.11
C GLY A 240 -21.13 1.09 8.79
N ILE A 241 -20.15 1.71 8.13
CA ILE A 241 -19.45 1.14 6.97
C ILE A 241 -18.04 0.77 7.44
N LYS A 242 -17.56 -0.42 7.07
CA LYS A 242 -16.16 -0.78 7.27
C LYS A 242 -15.27 0.12 6.41
N VAL A 243 -14.42 0.91 7.06
CA VAL A 243 -13.48 1.86 6.44
C VAL A 243 -12.08 1.56 6.97
N VAL A 244 -11.11 1.58 6.07
CA VAL A 244 -9.67 1.29 6.25
C VAL A 244 -9.11 1.78 7.58
#